data_AF-A0A0M0T083-F1
#
_entry.id   AF-A0A0M0T083-F1
#
_cell.length_a   1.000
_cell.length_b   1.000
_cell.length_c   1.000
_cell.angle_alpha   90.00
_cell.angle_beta   90.00
_cell.angle_gamma   90.00
#
_symmetry.space_group_name_H-M   'P 1'
#
loop_
_entity.id
_entity.type
_entity.pdbx_description
1 polymer ?
#
loop_
_entity_poly.entity_id
_entity_poly.type
_entity_poly.pdbx_seq_one_letter_code
_entity_poly.pdbx_strand_id
1 'polypeptide(L)'
;MKKTLLILSVVVNVVLLALLLGRKPLEMFESVLPATSTTPITTFQYDKNPNYVRLNSLFHTYQYPKSANAVMLGDSMTNFADWRILMKDPTIVNFGIPGDTTEGFLTRLDLIIEMKPKRVFLMGGINDIRHFTPIPQITENMTTIVTTLRKNNIDVVIQSTVPVAPKYSDSVRINRDVEALNRNLQNLAQSIDVPFVDLRPVLTNKQGYLQNRLTYDGLHLVGGGYLRWNDALKPYATKSNLTATK
;
A
#
# COMPACT_ATOMS: atom_id res chain seq x y z
N MET A 1 27.23 -21.44 31.87
CA MET A 1 27.93 -22.70 31.49
C MET A 1 27.20 -23.53 30.44
N LYS A 2 25.92 -23.92 30.60
CA LYS A 2 25.24 -24.82 29.65
C LYS A 2 25.12 -24.31 28.20
N LYS A 3 24.85 -23.02 27.99
CA LYS A 3 24.78 -22.41 26.63
C LYS A 3 26.14 -22.40 25.91
N THR A 4 27.23 -22.13 26.63
CA THR A 4 28.58 -22.07 26.06
C THR A 4 29.05 -23.45 25.61
N LEU A 5 28.76 -24.51 26.38
CA LEU A 5 29.06 -25.90 25.99
C LEU A 5 28.24 -26.34 24.77
N LEU A 6 26.98 -25.92 24.66
CA LEU A 6 26.13 -26.25 23.51
C LEU A 6 26.67 -25.61 22.22
N ILE A 7 27.04 -24.31 22.28
CA ILE A 7 27.59 -23.59 21.13
C ILE A 7 28.92 -24.22 20.70
N LEU A 8 29.80 -24.55 21.66
CA LEU A 8 31.07 -25.18 21.36
C LEU A 8 30.89 -26.56 20.71
N SER A 9 29.94 -27.36 21.19
CA SER A 9 29.61 -28.67 20.60
C SER A 9 29.10 -28.54 19.17
N VAL A 10 28.22 -27.59 18.88
CA VAL A 10 27.71 -27.36 17.52
C VAL A 10 28.83 -26.92 16.58
N VAL A 11 29.70 -26.01 17.03
CA VAL A 11 30.85 -25.54 16.23
C VAL A 11 31.78 -26.71 15.88
N VAL A 12 32.14 -27.52 16.88
CA VAL A 12 33.03 -28.68 16.69
C VAL A 12 32.42 -29.68 15.71
N ASN A 13 31.14 -30.00 15.83
CA ASN A 13 30.47 -30.95 14.94
C ASN A 13 30.37 -30.44 13.49
N VAL A 14 30.11 -29.14 13.28
CA VAL A 14 30.06 -28.55 11.92
C VAL A 14 31.43 -28.54 11.26
N VAL A 15 32.50 -28.23 12.03
CA VAL A 15 33.88 -28.28 11.51
C VAL A 15 34.28 -29.71 11.14
N LEU A 16 33.98 -30.69 11.98
CA LEU A 16 34.27 -32.10 11.70
C LEU A 16 33.52 -32.60 10.46
N LEU A 17 32.25 -32.24 10.32
CA LEU A 17 31.43 -32.64 9.18
C LEU A 17 31.90 -31.97 7.88
N ALA A 18 32.36 -30.72 7.93
CA ALA A 18 32.94 -30.03 6.78
C ALA A 18 34.25 -30.65 6.31
N LEU A 19 35.12 -31.04 7.24
CA LEU A 19 36.36 -31.75 6.93
C LEU A 19 36.07 -33.13 6.28
N LEU A 20 35.07 -33.86 6.78
CA LEU A 20 34.64 -35.15 6.20
C LEU A 20 34.09 -35.01 4.78
N LEU A 21 33.42 -33.90 4.47
CA LEU A 21 32.79 -33.65 3.17
C LEU A 21 33.68 -32.86 2.20
N GLY A 22 34.95 -32.59 2.56
CA GLY A 22 35.89 -31.81 1.75
C GLY A 22 35.44 -30.36 1.50
N ARG A 23 34.58 -29.82 2.36
CA ARG A 23 34.07 -28.44 2.28
C ARG A 23 34.81 -27.53 3.23
N LYS A 24 34.87 -26.23 2.90
CA LYS A 24 35.37 -25.24 3.87
C LYS A 24 34.38 -25.13 5.03
N PRO A 25 34.82 -25.22 6.30
CA PRO A 25 33.94 -25.17 7.46
C PRO A 25 33.00 -23.95 7.49
N LEU A 26 33.46 -22.82 6.96
CA LEU A 26 32.70 -21.57 6.88
C LEU A 26 31.47 -21.68 5.97
N GLU A 27 31.60 -22.36 4.82
CA GLU A 27 30.49 -22.56 3.86
C GLU A 27 29.41 -23.48 4.41
N MET A 28 29.79 -24.46 5.25
CA MET A 28 28.82 -25.30 5.95
C MET A 28 28.15 -24.57 7.11
N PHE A 29 28.88 -23.70 7.81
CA PHE A 29 28.32 -22.86 8.87
C PHE A 29 27.17 -21.99 8.36
N GLU A 30 27.32 -21.38 7.19
CA GLU A 30 26.26 -20.58 6.55
C GLU A 30 25.04 -21.42 6.13
N SER A 31 25.24 -22.69 5.76
CA SER A 31 24.15 -23.59 5.37
C SER A 31 23.38 -24.21 6.54
N VAL A 32 23.99 -24.27 7.74
CA VAL A 32 23.46 -24.95 8.93
C VAL A 32 22.83 -23.95 9.92
N LEU A 33 23.28 -22.71 9.94
CA LEU A 33 22.56 -21.67 10.67
C LEU A 33 21.25 -21.40 9.93
N PRO A 34 20.07 -21.60 10.55
CA PRO A 34 18.85 -21.06 9.98
C PRO A 34 19.12 -19.57 9.81
N ALA A 35 18.93 -19.05 8.59
CA ALA A 35 18.99 -17.63 8.36
C ALA A 35 18.11 -17.00 9.45
N THR A 36 18.74 -16.33 10.41
CA THR A 36 18.02 -15.47 11.34
C THR A 36 17.58 -14.29 10.49
N SER A 37 16.54 -14.51 9.68
CA SER A 37 15.82 -13.45 9.01
C SER A 37 15.10 -12.73 10.12
N THR A 38 15.80 -11.84 10.81
CA THR A 38 15.16 -10.79 11.58
C THR A 38 14.56 -9.86 10.54
N THR A 39 13.39 -10.23 10.02
CA THR A 39 12.57 -9.30 9.24
C THR A 39 12.44 -8.05 10.10
N PRO A 40 12.87 -6.86 9.63
CA PRO A 40 12.74 -5.65 10.41
C PRO A 40 11.28 -5.50 10.81
N ILE A 41 10.99 -5.45 12.11
CA ILE A 41 9.64 -5.17 12.59
C ILE A 41 9.48 -3.66 12.56
N THR A 42 8.40 -3.18 11.94
CA THR A 42 8.09 -1.74 11.92
C THR A 42 7.99 -1.18 13.34
N THR A 43 8.61 -0.02 13.56
CA THR A 43 8.42 0.81 14.77
C THR A 43 7.66 2.09 14.46
N PHE A 44 7.22 2.24 13.20
CA PHE A 44 6.48 3.42 12.76
C PHE A 44 5.13 3.48 13.46
N GLN A 45 4.75 4.68 13.88
CA GLN A 45 3.45 4.96 14.48
C GLN A 45 2.82 6.09 13.69
N TYR A 46 1.66 5.83 13.09
CA TYR A 46 0.98 6.78 12.21
C TYR A 46 0.61 8.08 12.93
N ASP A 47 0.27 8.00 14.23
CA ASP A 47 -0.11 9.13 15.08
C ASP A 47 1.06 10.08 15.42
N LYS A 48 2.30 9.63 15.26
CA LYS A 48 3.50 10.47 15.38
C LYS A 48 3.86 11.22 14.09
N ASN A 49 3.20 10.91 12.98
CA ASN A 49 3.36 11.68 11.74
C ASN A 49 2.68 13.05 11.87
N PRO A 50 3.40 14.18 11.79
CA PRO A 50 2.80 15.51 11.93
C PRO A 50 1.73 15.81 10.87
N ASN A 51 1.86 15.25 9.66
CA ASN A 51 0.82 15.39 8.64
C ASN A 51 -0.46 14.68 9.05
N TYR A 52 -0.33 13.51 9.70
CA TYR A 52 -1.46 12.76 10.22
C TYR A 52 -2.20 13.57 11.28
N VAL A 53 -1.50 14.03 12.33
CA VAL A 53 -2.09 14.85 13.39
C VAL A 53 -2.80 16.08 12.83
N ARG A 54 -2.12 16.82 11.95
CA ARG A 54 -2.65 18.06 11.37
C ARG A 54 -3.87 17.81 10.46
N LEU A 55 -3.76 16.90 9.48
CA LEU A 55 -4.82 16.69 8.50
C LEU A 55 -6.00 15.94 9.12
N ASN A 56 -5.76 14.97 10.01
CA ASN A 56 -6.84 14.32 10.74
C ASN A 56 -7.62 15.32 11.58
N SER A 57 -6.95 16.23 12.30
CA SER A 57 -7.63 17.32 13.00
C SER A 57 -8.47 18.18 12.05
N LEU A 58 -7.90 18.60 10.91
CA LEU A 58 -8.63 19.39 9.92
C LEU A 58 -9.86 18.65 9.36
N PHE A 59 -9.76 17.34 9.11
CA PHE A 59 -10.87 16.54 8.62
C PHE A 59 -12.07 16.51 9.59
N HIS A 60 -11.85 16.68 10.90
CA HIS A 60 -12.93 16.81 11.88
C HIS A 60 -13.55 18.23 11.92
N THR A 61 -12.90 19.22 11.31
CA THR A 61 -13.38 20.62 11.28
C THR A 61 -14.06 21.00 9.98
N TYR A 62 -13.85 20.23 8.91
CA TYR A 62 -14.37 20.56 7.59
C TYR A 62 -15.88 20.33 7.48
N GLN A 63 -16.52 21.18 6.70
CA GLN A 63 -17.89 20.96 6.25
C GLN A 63 -17.85 20.25 4.90
N TYR A 64 -18.28 18.99 4.89
CA TYR A 64 -18.30 18.18 3.69
C TYR A 64 -19.54 18.43 2.82
N PRO A 65 -19.47 18.16 1.50
CA PRO A 65 -20.65 18.20 0.65
C PRO A 65 -21.75 17.26 1.19
N LYS A 66 -23.00 17.73 1.22
CA LYS A 66 -24.16 16.92 1.67
C LYS A 66 -24.40 15.64 0.85
N SER A 67 -23.79 15.53 -0.32
CA SER A 67 -23.89 14.38 -1.22
C SER A 67 -22.57 14.19 -1.95
N ALA A 68 -21.50 13.89 -1.20
CA ALA A 68 -20.21 13.59 -1.78
C ALA A 68 -20.33 12.45 -2.81
N ASN A 69 -19.93 12.69 -4.06
CA ASN A 69 -19.95 11.63 -5.07
C ASN A 69 -18.86 10.59 -4.77
N ALA A 70 -17.66 11.05 -4.40
CA ALA A 70 -16.57 10.16 -4.05
C ALA A 70 -15.66 10.72 -2.95
N VAL A 71 -15.02 9.80 -2.22
CA VAL A 71 -13.88 10.09 -1.37
C VAL A 71 -12.65 9.42 -1.95
N MET A 72 -11.56 10.18 -2.09
CA MET A 72 -10.23 9.64 -2.42
C MET A 72 -9.51 9.32 -1.11
N LEU A 73 -9.49 8.06 -0.69
CA LEU A 73 -8.84 7.62 0.55
C LEU A 73 -7.43 7.12 0.22
N GLY A 74 -6.41 7.76 0.80
CA GLY A 74 -5.04 7.28 0.66
C GLY A 74 -3.98 8.07 1.40
N ASP A 75 -2.78 8.09 0.82
CA ASP A 75 -1.56 8.66 1.40
C ASP A 75 -1.13 9.99 0.71
N SER A 76 0.18 10.25 0.60
CA SER A 76 0.74 11.43 -0.09
C SER A 76 0.36 11.48 -1.56
N MET A 77 0.32 10.34 -2.26
CA MET A 77 -0.04 10.32 -3.68
C MET A 77 -1.49 10.76 -3.87
N THR A 78 -2.39 10.33 -2.98
CA THR A 78 -3.77 10.82 -2.99
C THR A 78 -3.85 12.30 -2.59
N ASN A 79 -3.11 12.73 -1.57
CA ASN A 79 -3.18 14.09 -1.04
C ASN A 79 -2.74 15.17 -2.05
N PHE A 80 -1.75 14.90 -2.90
CA PHE A 80 -1.11 15.94 -3.72
C PHE A 80 -1.90 16.37 -4.97
N ALA A 81 -2.99 15.70 -5.33
CA ALA A 81 -3.86 16.13 -6.41
C ALA A 81 -5.10 16.86 -5.89
N ASP A 82 -5.50 17.94 -6.57
CA ASP A 82 -6.86 18.45 -6.46
C ASP A 82 -7.78 17.63 -7.37
N TRP A 83 -8.32 16.54 -6.81
CA TRP A 83 -9.19 15.61 -7.54
C TRP A 83 -10.45 16.25 -8.06
N ARG A 84 -10.94 17.33 -7.44
CA ARG A 84 -12.14 18.03 -7.89
C ARG A 84 -11.90 18.69 -9.24
N ILE A 85 -10.73 19.30 -9.40
CA ILE A 85 -10.31 19.93 -10.66
C ILE A 85 -9.97 18.83 -11.67
N LEU A 86 -9.18 17.83 -11.26
CA LEU A 86 -8.67 16.80 -12.15
C LEU A 86 -9.78 15.91 -12.73
N MET A 87 -10.78 15.55 -11.93
CA MET A 87 -11.93 14.73 -12.32
C MET A 87 -13.14 15.57 -12.74
N LYS A 88 -13.06 16.90 -12.64
CA LYS A 88 -14.15 17.85 -12.95
C LYS A 88 -15.43 17.57 -12.15
N ASP A 89 -15.28 17.22 -10.88
CA ASP A 89 -16.38 16.95 -9.95
C ASP A 89 -16.12 17.66 -8.61
N PRO A 90 -16.86 18.75 -8.31
CA PRO A 90 -16.65 19.53 -7.09
C PRO A 90 -17.05 18.78 -5.81
N THR A 91 -17.72 17.63 -5.92
CA THR A 91 -18.21 16.85 -4.79
C THR A 91 -17.24 15.74 -4.35
N ILE A 92 -16.07 15.65 -4.97
CA ILE A 92 -15.00 14.75 -4.55
C ILE A 92 -14.29 15.32 -3.33
N VAL A 93 -14.10 14.48 -2.31
CA VAL A 93 -13.36 14.85 -1.11
C VAL A 93 -12.02 14.10 -1.07
N ASN A 94 -10.92 14.84 -0.87
CA ASN A 94 -9.59 14.27 -0.73
C ASN A 94 -9.31 13.90 0.73
N PHE A 95 -9.19 12.61 1.00
CA PHE A 95 -8.81 12.01 2.29
C PHE A 95 -7.41 11.38 2.22
N GLY A 96 -6.49 12.03 1.50
CA GLY A 96 -5.07 11.70 1.48
C GLY A 96 -4.34 12.29 2.68
N ILE A 97 -3.42 11.54 3.30
CA ILE A 97 -2.49 12.06 4.31
C ILE A 97 -1.05 11.68 3.92
N PRO A 98 -0.13 12.64 3.72
CA PRO A 98 1.25 12.31 3.38
C PRO A 98 1.94 11.44 4.44
N GLY A 99 2.53 10.33 4.00
CA GLY A 99 3.22 9.37 4.87
C GLY A 99 2.31 8.44 5.68
N ASP A 100 0.99 8.51 5.47
CA ASP A 100 0.02 7.67 6.18
C ASP A 100 0.09 6.20 5.73
N THR A 101 -0.33 5.31 6.63
CA THR A 101 -0.32 3.85 6.45
C THR A 101 -1.73 3.29 6.48
N THR A 102 -1.90 2.03 6.10
CA THR A 102 -3.21 1.37 6.15
C THR A 102 -3.80 1.29 7.57
N GLU A 103 -2.95 1.32 8.61
CA GLU A 103 -3.39 1.44 9.99
C GLU A 103 -4.02 2.82 10.28
N GLY A 104 -3.39 3.91 9.84
CA GLY A 104 -3.96 5.24 9.99
C GLY A 104 -5.28 5.39 9.23
N PHE A 105 -5.42 4.72 8.08
CA PHE A 105 -6.67 4.74 7.29
C PHE A 105 -7.85 4.15 8.08
N LEU A 106 -7.62 3.07 8.84
CA LEU A 106 -8.66 2.42 9.65
C LEU A 106 -9.26 3.38 10.68
N THR A 107 -8.43 4.23 11.27
CA THR A 107 -8.85 5.08 12.40
C THR A 107 -9.68 6.31 11.99
N ARG A 108 -9.87 6.52 10.69
CA ARG A 108 -10.61 7.67 10.13
C ARG A 108 -11.76 7.25 9.21
N LEU A 109 -12.17 5.99 9.25
CA LEU A 109 -13.30 5.48 8.47
C LEU A 109 -14.63 6.08 8.93
N ASP A 110 -14.79 6.38 10.21
CA ASP A 110 -16.06 6.92 10.76
C ASP A 110 -16.46 8.23 10.06
N LEU A 111 -15.50 9.14 9.84
CA LEU A 111 -15.74 10.38 9.08
C LEU A 111 -16.23 10.11 7.65
N ILE A 112 -15.69 9.08 7.00
CA ILE A 112 -16.10 8.69 5.65
C ILE A 112 -17.51 8.09 5.67
N ILE A 113 -17.81 7.26 6.67
CA ILE A 113 -19.12 6.63 6.86
C ILE A 113 -20.19 7.69 7.13
N GLU A 114 -19.91 8.67 7.98
CA GLU A 114 -20.81 9.78 8.28
C GLU A 114 -21.09 10.65 7.04
N MET A 115 -20.07 10.85 6.19
CA MET A 115 -20.21 11.58 4.93
C MET A 115 -21.10 10.86 3.91
N LYS A 116 -21.26 9.53 4.03
CA LYS A 116 -22.05 8.67 3.14
C LYS A 116 -21.77 8.93 1.64
N PRO A 117 -20.50 8.91 1.19
CA PRO A 117 -20.21 9.09 -0.22
C PRO A 117 -20.79 7.92 -1.03
N LYS A 118 -21.08 8.16 -2.31
CA LYS A 118 -21.49 7.04 -3.18
C LYS A 118 -20.36 6.02 -3.36
N ARG A 119 -19.10 6.48 -3.33
CA ARG A 119 -17.93 5.66 -3.59
C ARG A 119 -16.68 6.11 -2.84
N VAL A 120 -15.80 5.16 -2.51
CA VAL A 120 -14.44 5.41 -2.05
C VAL A 120 -13.45 4.82 -3.06
N PHE A 121 -12.54 5.66 -3.54
CA PHE A 121 -11.35 5.23 -4.27
C PHE A 121 -10.22 5.02 -3.26
N LEU A 122 -9.85 3.76 -3.02
CA LEU A 122 -8.90 3.36 -1.99
C LEU A 122 -7.54 3.04 -2.60
N MET A 123 -6.48 3.74 -2.18
CA MET A 123 -5.11 3.48 -2.58
C MET A 123 -4.16 3.68 -1.39
N GLY A 124 -3.32 2.69 -1.08
CA GLY A 124 -2.35 2.78 0.01
C GLY A 124 -1.34 1.65 0.02
N GLY A 125 -0.62 1.48 1.12
CA GLY A 125 0.31 0.37 1.35
C GLY A 125 1.77 0.66 1.04
N ILE A 126 2.09 1.72 0.28
CA ILE A 126 3.49 2.01 -0.06
C ILE A 126 4.29 2.45 1.18
N ASN A 127 3.69 3.23 2.08
CA ASN A 127 4.35 3.65 3.32
C ASN A 127 4.48 2.48 4.29
N ASP A 128 3.48 1.61 4.39
CA ASP A 128 3.57 0.36 5.15
C ASP A 128 4.78 -0.48 4.70
N ILE A 129 4.95 -0.68 3.38
CA ILE A 129 6.09 -1.41 2.80
C ILE A 129 7.43 -0.71 3.09
N ARG A 130 7.47 0.62 2.99
CA ARG A 130 8.66 1.43 3.32
C ARG A 130 9.03 1.33 4.80
N HIS A 131 8.04 1.14 5.67
CA HIS A 131 8.21 0.94 7.10
C HIS A 131 8.34 -0.54 7.50
N PHE A 132 8.43 -1.47 6.55
CA PHE A 132 8.59 -2.92 6.79
C PHE A 132 7.39 -3.58 7.49
N THR A 133 6.19 -3.02 7.35
CA THR A 133 4.97 -3.71 7.77
C THR A 133 4.78 -4.99 6.93
N PRO A 134 4.52 -6.15 7.56
CA PRO A 134 4.29 -7.40 6.82
C PRO A 134 3.11 -7.30 5.83
N ILE A 135 3.28 -7.84 4.62
CA ILE A 135 2.23 -7.86 3.59
C ILE A 135 0.90 -8.46 4.08
N PRO A 136 0.88 -9.55 4.89
CA PRO A 136 -0.37 -10.05 5.46
C PRO A 136 -1.11 -9.01 6.30
N GLN A 137 -0.40 -8.24 7.14
CA GLN A 137 -1.00 -7.19 7.95
C GLN A 137 -1.61 -6.07 7.09
N ILE A 138 -0.88 -5.64 6.05
CA ILE A 138 -1.40 -4.62 5.12
C ILE A 138 -2.65 -5.13 4.42
N THR A 139 -2.65 -6.41 4.01
CA THR A 139 -3.79 -7.06 3.36
C THR A 139 -5.00 -7.15 4.30
N GLU A 140 -4.78 -7.48 5.58
CA GLU A 140 -5.83 -7.53 6.60
C GLU A 140 -6.44 -6.14 6.87
N ASN A 141 -5.60 -5.11 6.99
CA ASN A 141 -6.06 -3.73 7.16
C ASN A 141 -6.93 -3.31 5.96
N MET A 142 -6.46 -3.57 4.73
CA MET A 142 -7.21 -3.25 3.51
C MET A 142 -8.53 -4.04 3.41
N THR A 143 -8.53 -5.31 3.83
CA THR A 143 -9.74 -6.13 3.92
C THR A 143 -10.75 -5.52 4.90
N THR A 144 -10.27 -5.09 6.08
CA THR A 144 -11.10 -4.46 7.11
C THR A 144 -11.69 -3.14 6.63
N ILE A 145 -10.89 -2.30 5.94
CA ILE A 145 -11.36 -1.04 5.34
C ILE A 145 -12.46 -1.31 4.32
N VAL A 146 -12.21 -2.18 3.34
CA VAL A 146 -13.16 -2.47 2.26
C VAL A 146 -14.46 -3.05 2.81
N THR A 147 -14.37 -4.05 3.70
CA THR A 147 -15.55 -4.70 4.29
C THR A 147 -16.37 -3.73 5.15
N THR A 148 -15.72 -2.86 5.92
CA THR A 148 -16.40 -1.86 6.76
C THR A 148 -17.16 -0.84 5.92
N LEU A 149 -16.54 -0.32 4.85
CA LEU A 149 -17.19 0.62 3.93
C LEU A 149 -18.37 -0.04 3.21
N ARG A 150 -18.21 -1.28 2.73
CA ARG A 150 -19.27 -2.04 2.06
C ARG A 150 -20.46 -2.32 2.97
N LYS A 151 -20.22 -2.70 4.23
CA LYS A 151 -21.27 -2.88 5.25
C LYS A 151 -22.10 -1.61 5.48
N ASN A 152 -21.52 -0.44 5.22
CA ASN A 152 -22.19 0.86 5.32
C ASN A 152 -22.77 1.35 3.97
N ASN A 153 -22.96 0.45 2.99
CA ASN A 153 -23.52 0.74 1.68
C ASN A 153 -22.72 1.76 0.84
N ILE A 154 -21.40 1.80 1.04
CA ILE A 154 -20.49 2.63 0.26
C ILE A 154 -19.79 1.74 -0.79
N ASP A 155 -19.85 2.13 -2.07
CA ASP A 155 -19.09 1.42 -3.11
C ASP A 155 -17.59 1.63 -2.88
N VAL A 156 -16.78 0.60 -3.10
CA VAL A 156 -15.32 0.72 -2.98
C VAL A 156 -14.69 0.35 -4.31
N VAL A 157 -13.71 1.15 -4.73
CA VAL A 157 -12.82 0.85 -5.86
C VAL A 157 -11.41 0.78 -5.31
N ILE A 158 -10.86 -0.44 -5.29
CA ILE A 158 -9.50 -0.68 -4.85
C ILE A 158 -8.56 -0.32 -6.00
N GLN A 159 -7.46 0.36 -5.70
CA GLN A 159 -6.43 0.70 -6.67
C GLN A 159 -5.13 -0.01 -6.30
N SER A 160 -4.36 -0.42 -7.31
CA SER A 160 -3.03 -0.97 -7.08
C SER A 160 -2.12 0.03 -6.36
N THR A 161 -1.34 -0.44 -5.39
CA THR A 161 -0.17 0.28 -4.89
C THR A 161 0.82 0.49 -6.04
N VAL A 162 1.27 1.72 -6.26
CA VAL A 162 2.16 2.05 -7.38
C VAL A 162 3.61 1.66 -7.03
N PRO A 163 4.33 0.93 -7.91
CA PRO A 163 5.77 0.69 -7.74
C PRO A 163 6.57 1.99 -7.68
N VAL A 164 7.77 1.96 -7.11
CA VAL A 164 8.72 3.09 -7.17
C VAL A 164 9.60 3.01 -8.41
N ALA A 165 10.19 4.15 -8.79
CA ALA A 165 11.10 4.24 -9.92
C ALA A 165 12.49 3.67 -9.57
N PRO A 166 13.33 3.31 -10.56
CA PRO A 166 14.64 2.71 -10.29
C PRO A 166 15.56 3.63 -9.46
N LYS A 167 15.39 4.95 -9.60
CA LYS A 167 16.16 5.96 -8.84
C LYS A 167 15.80 6.03 -7.35
N TYR A 168 14.69 5.41 -6.93
CA TYR A 168 14.29 5.40 -5.54
C TYR A 168 15.15 4.40 -4.75
N SER A 169 15.56 4.79 -3.54
CA SER A 169 16.34 3.92 -2.66
C SER A 169 15.58 2.63 -2.37
N ASP A 170 16.27 1.48 -2.43
CA ASP A 170 15.68 0.17 -2.11
C ASP A 170 14.51 -0.24 -3.04
N SER A 171 14.49 0.31 -4.27
CA SER A 171 13.40 0.08 -5.23
C SER A 171 13.16 -1.39 -5.59
N VAL A 172 14.20 -2.23 -5.58
CA VAL A 172 14.07 -3.68 -5.86
C VAL A 172 13.23 -4.37 -4.79
N ARG A 173 13.52 -4.16 -3.51
CA ARG A 173 12.76 -4.76 -2.41
C ARG A 173 11.34 -4.21 -2.40
N ILE A 174 11.20 -2.88 -2.45
CA ILE A 174 9.91 -2.21 -2.40
C ILE A 174 9.01 -2.71 -3.53
N ASN A 175 9.50 -2.79 -4.76
CA ASN A 175 8.69 -3.23 -5.88
C ASN A 175 8.32 -4.71 -5.82
N ARG A 176 9.19 -5.58 -5.30
CA ARG A 176 8.83 -6.98 -5.03
C ARG A 176 7.67 -7.08 -4.03
N ASP A 177 7.74 -6.28 -2.96
CA ASP A 177 6.73 -6.26 -1.90
C ASP A 177 5.41 -5.62 -2.38
N VAL A 178 5.48 -4.57 -3.21
CA VAL A 178 4.33 -3.96 -3.91
C VAL A 178 3.65 -4.96 -4.83
N GLU A 179 4.41 -5.73 -5.60
CA GLU A 179 3.85 -6.78 -6.46
C GLU A 179 3.15 -7.88 -5.66
N ALA A 180 3.70 -8.25 -4.50
CA ALA A 180 3.03 -9.18 -3.59
C ALA A 180 1.73 -8.61 -3.02
N LEU A 181 1.74 -7.35 -2.57
CA LEU A 181 0.55 -6.67 -2.08
C LEU A 181 -0.53 -6.56 -3.17
N ASN A 182 -0.16 -6.14 -4.38
CA ASN A 182 -1.11 -5.96 -5.48
C ASN A 182 -1.82 -7.26 -5.87
N ARG A 183 -1.13 -8.41 -5.83
CA ARG A 183 -1.79 -9.72 -6.01
C ARG A 183 -2.84 -9.98 -4.92
N ASN A 184 -2.50 -9.69 -3.66
CA ASN A 184 -3.46 -9.84 -2.56
C ASN A 184 -4.65 -8.89 -2.70
N LEU A 185 -4.42 -7.63 -3.11
CA LEU A 185 -5.48 -6.65 -3.32
C LEU A 185 -6.40 -7.02 -4.49
N GLN A 186 -5.85 -7.58 -5.57
CA GLN A 186 -6.65 -8.10 -6.68
C GLN A 186 -7.52 -9.29 -6.24
N ASN A 187 -6.96 -10.22 -5.48
CA ASN A 187 -7.70 -11.36 -4.93
C ASN A 187 -8.81 -10.90 -3.96
N LEU A 188 -8.51 -9.92 -3.11
CA LEU A 188 -9.48 -9.29 -2.20
C LEU A 188 -10.63 -8.64 -2.98
N ALA A 189 -10.31 -7.92 -4.05
CA ALA A 189 -11.31 -7.28 -4.88
C ALA A 189 -12.26 -8.30 -5.52
N GLN A 190 -11.71 -9.40 -6.01
CA GLN A 190 -12.49 -10.52 -6.57
C GLN A 190 -13.36 -11.21 -5.51
N SER A 191 -12.83 -11.44 -4.30
CA SER A 191 -13.56 -12.18 -3.26
C SER A 191 -14.74 -11.40 -2.66
N ILE A 192 -14.70 -10.07 -2.71
CA ILE A 192 -15.76 -9.18 -2.18
C ILE A 192 -16.59 -8.54 -3.31
N ASP A 193 -16.32 -8.90 -4.57
CA ASP A 193 -16.98 -8.35 -5.75
C ASP A 193 -16.95 -6.81 -5.78
N VAL A 194 -15.73 -6.26 -5.70
CA VAL A 194 -15.47 -4.82 -5.86
C VAL A 194 -14.46 -4.59 -6.99
N PRO A 195 -14.52 -3.45 -7.70
CA PRO A 195 -13.55 -3.15 -8.73
C PRO A 195 -12.11 -3.05 -8.20
N PHE A 196 -11.17 -3.61 -8.95
CA PHE A 196 -9.73 -3.37 -8.82
C PHE A 196 -9.20 -2.62 -10.04
N VAL A 197 -8.62 -1.44 -9.82
CA VAL A 197 -7.96 -0.64 -10.86
C VAL A 197 -6.46 -0.82 -10.77
N ASP A 198 -5.91 -1.54 -11.73
CA ASP A 198 -4.46 -1.65 -11.89
C ASP A 198 -3.91 -0.40 -12.57
N LEU A 199 -3.14 0.40 -11.83
CA LEU A 199 -2.51 1.62 -12.32
C LEU A 199 -1.15 1.35 -12.99
N ARG A 200 -0.58 0.15 -12.84
CA ARG A 200 0.73 -0.18 -13.39
C ARG A 200 0.78 0.00 -14.91
N PRO A 201 -0.18 -0.49 -15.71
CA PRO A 201 -0.14 -0.35 -17.17
C PRO A 201 0.00 1.10 -17.67
N VAL A 202 -0.49 2.07 -16.90
CA VAL A 202 -0.44 3.49 -17.29
C VAL A 202 0.74 4.24 -16.66
N LEU A 203 1.31 3.76 -15.54
CA LEU A 203 2.36 4.44 -14.78
C LEU A 203 3.76 3.81 -14.90
N THR A 204 3.87 2.51 -15.17
CA THR A 204 5.16 1.80 -15.14
C THR A 204 5.79 1.65 -16.53
N ASN A 205 7.08 1.32 -16.55
CA ASN A 205 7.81 0.91 -17.76
C ASN A 205 7.68 -0.61 -17.97
N LYS A 206 8.29 -1.13 -19.05
CA LYS A 206 8.27 -2.57 -19.38
C LYS A 206 8.91 -3.46 -18.31
N GLN A 207 9.75 -2.89 -17.45
CA GLN A 207 10.41 -3.56 -16.34
C GLN A 207 9.57 -3.53 -15.05
N GLY A 208 8.37 -2.94 -15.06
CA GLY A 208 7.48 -2.85 -13.90
C GLY A 208 7.80 -1.72 -12.92
N TYR A 209 8.79 -0.87 -13.21
CA TYR A 209 9.10 0.30 -12.37
C TYR A 209 8.28 1.52 -12.77
N LEU A 210 7.96 2.40 -11.83
CA LEU A 210 7.41 3.72 -12.15
C LEU A 210 8.32 4.48 -13.11
N GLN A 211 7.75 5.04 -14.17
CA GLN A 211 8.50 5.78 -15.18
C GLN A 211 9.14 7.03 -14.56
N ASN A 212 10.46 7.21 -14.72
CA ASN A 212 11.19 8.37 -14.19
C ASN A 212 10.59 9.73 -14.61
N ARG A 213 10.03 9.83 -15.82
CA ARG A 213 9.37 11.06 -16.31
C ARG A 213 8.05 11.38 -15.61
N LEU A 214 7.45 10.42 -14.91
CA LEU A 214 6.19 10.57 -14.20
C LEU A 214 6.38 10.86 -12.72
N THR A 215 7.62 10.99 -12.23
CA THR A 215 7.92 11.23 -10.81
C THR A 215 9.12 12.15 -10.60
N TYR A 216 9.02 13.07 -9.64
CA TYR A 216 10.12 13.99 -9.34
C TYR A 216 11.20 13.35 -8.44
N ASP A 217 10.83 12.48 -7.49
CA ASP A 217 11.75 11.88 -6.51
C ASP A 217 11.86 10.34 -6.60
N GLY A 218 11.08 9.71 -7.48
CA GLY A 218 11.07 8.26 -7.67
C GLY A 218 9.90 7.57 -6.96
N LEU A 219 9.10 8.31 -6.19
CA LEU A 219 7.91 7.83 -5.51
C LEU A 219 6.68 8.67 -5.90
N HIS A 220 6.76 10.00 -5.76
CA HIS A 220 5.61 10.88 -5.94
C HIS A 220 5.46 11.35 -7.38
N LEU A 221 4.21 11.39 -7.85
CA LEU A 221 3.91 11.70 -9.24
C LEU A 221 4.08 13.20 -9.56
N VAL A 222 4.45 13.50 -10.81
CA VAL A 222 4.24 14.82 -11.42
C VAL A 222 2.87 14.86 -12.10
N GLY A 223 2.44 16.04 -12.57
CA GLY A 223 1.12 16.23 -13.20
C GLY A 223 0.80 15.24 -14.32
N GLY A 224 1.78 14.89 -15.17
CA GLY A 224 1.59 13.87 -16.22
C GLY A 224 1.27 12.47 -15.69
N GLY A 225 1.74 12.12 -14.48
CA GLY A 225 1.36 10.88 -13.80
C GLY A 225 -0.07 10.93 -13.29
N TYR A 226 -0.47 12.04 -12.67
CA TYR A 226 -1.85 12.24 -12.20
C TYR A 226 -2.87 12.23 -13.33
N LEU A 227 -2.55 12.79 -14.50
CA LEU A 227 -3.43 12.71 -15.68
C LEU A 227 -3.69 11.25 -16.10
N ARG A 228 -2.65 10.43 -16.15
CA ARG A 228 -2.76 9.00 -16.50
C ARG A 228 -3.53 8.21 -15.45
N TRP A 229 -3.31 8.53 -14.17
CA TRP A 229 -4.07 7.94 -13.08
C TRP A 229 -5.56 8.30 -13.21
N ASN A 230 -5.90 9.58 -13.37
CA ASN A 230 -7.28 10.03 -13.60
C ASN A 230 -7.93 9.30 -14.79
N ASP A 231 -7.23 9.17 -15.92
CA ASP A 231 -7.74 8.46 -17.09
C ASP A 231 -8.12 7.01 -16.78
N ALA A 232 -7.32 6.31 -15.96
CA ALA A 232 -7.62 4.95 -15.53
C ALA A 232 -8.84 4.86 -14.60
N LEU A 233 -9.18 5.93 -13.87
CA LEU A 233 -10.35 5.98 -12.99
C LEU A 233 -11.65 6.34 -13.69
N LYS A 234 -11.61 6.92 -14.90
CA LYS A 234 -12.80 7.37 -15.65
C LYS A 234 -13.92 6.33 -15.75
N PRO A 235 -13.66 5.05 -16.07
CA PRO A 235 -14.73 4.03 -16.14
C PRO A 235 -15.47 3.83 -14.82
N TYR A 236 -14.86 4.24 -13.71
CA TYR A 236 -15.35 4.08 -12.35
C TYR A 236 -15.80 5.40 -11.73
N ALA A 237 -15.71 6.54 -12.43
CA ALA A 237 -16.10 7.85 -11.89
C ALA A 237 -17.62 8.09 -11.94
N THR A 238 -18.31 7.45 -12.88
CA THR A 238 -19.78 7.46 -13.00
C THR A 238 -20.34 6.09 -12.61
N LYS A 239 -21.45 6.04 -11.88
CA LYS A 239 -22.25 4.80 -11.81
C LYS A 239 -22.61 4.44 -13.25
N SER A 240 -22.08 3.35 -13.80
CA SER A 240 -22.80 2.72 -14.90
C SER A 240 -24.14 2.33 -14.31
N ASN A 241 -25.22 2.91 -14.84
CA ASN A 241 -26.52 2.28 -14.71
C ASN A 241 -26.43 0.95 -15.46
N LEU A 242 -25.87 -0.09 -14.83
CA LEU A 242 -26.13 -1.48 -15.19
C LEU A 242 -27.50 -1.84 -14.63
N THR A 243 -28.49 -1.03 -14.97
CA THR A 243 -29.87 -1.50 -15.05
C THR A 243 -29.97 -2.19 -16.40
N ALA A 244 -30.02 -3.51 -16.34
CA ALA A 244 -30.77 -4.38 -17.25
C ALA A 244 -30.99 -3.84 -18.67
N THR A 245 -30.21 -4.33 -19.63
CA THR A 245 -30.71 -4.47 -21.00
C THR A 245 -30.12 -5.71 -21.66
N LYS A 246 -31.02 -6.70 -21.81
CA LYS A 246 -31.02 -7.93 -22.61
C LYS A 246 -30.17 -9.10 -22.15
#